data_AF-A0A497I582-F1
#
_entry.id   AF-A0A497I582-F1
#
_cell.length_a   1.000
_cell.length_b   1.000
_cell.length_c   1.000
_cell.angle_alpha   90.00
_cell.angle_beta   90.00
_cell.angle_gamma   90.00
#
_symmetry.space_group_name_H-M   'P 1'
#
loop_
_entity.id
_entity.type
_entity.pdbx_description
1 polymer ?
#
loop_
_entity_poly.entity_id
_entity_poly.type
_entity_poly.pdbx_seq_one_letter_code
_entity_poly.pdbx_strand_id
1 'polypeptide(L)'
;LREKLEEFEKCFSLSMVYLQSELFGKKTFLLRKYKEDKYCHLDDSIFLVGIVGMKDLMENLGIKLSEDQGLAIRILKLIRERFKETGMRVGIIENNFFPVKRRFAKQDSLSFGSRKRIYKGGIEVELADEEKIKYCEKLHPLLNGGHMCKLRKMNKQILRKVLNSNVGLACCEKALLKP
;
A
#
# COMPACT_ATOMS: atom_id res chain seq x y z
N LEU A 1 1.19 23.84 6.20
CA LEU A 1 0.88 22.41 6.52
C LEU A 1 -0.61 22.13 6.44
N ARG A 2 -1.45 22.93 7.09
CA ARG A 2 -2.92 22.83 7.05
C ARG A 2 -3.52 22.93 5.64
N GLU A 3 -3.13 23.96 4.87
CA GLU A 3 -3.59 24.12 3.48
C GLU A 3 -3.21 22.93 2.57
N LYS A 4 -2.00 22.37 2.72
CA LYS A 4 -1.56 21.19 1.96
C LYS A 4 -2.35 19.91 2.31
N LEU A 5 -2.83 19.80 3.54
CA LEU A 5 -3.72 18.71 3.97
C LEU A 5 -5.12 18.85 3.36
N GLU A 6 -5.66 20.07 3.35
CA GLU A 6 -6.97 20.35 2.74
C GLU A 6 -6.95 20.13 1.22
N GLU A 7 -5.86 20.47 0.56
CA GLU A 7 -5.68 20.24 -0.88
C GLU A 7 -5.57 18.75 -1.23
N PHE A 8 -4.84 17.97 -0.41
CA PHE A 8 -4.81 16.51 -0.50
C PHE A 8 -6.19 15.89 -0.28
N GLU A 9 -6.94 16.34 0.73
CA GLU A 9 -8.29 15.85 1.01
C GLU A 9 -9.25 16.12 -0.15
N LYS A 10 -9.17 17.29 -0.80
CA LYS A 10 -9.97 17.61 -1.99
C LYS A 10 -9.61 16.70 -3.17
N CYS A 11 -8.33 16.55 -3.50
CA CYS A 11 -7.87 15.69 -4.59
C CYS A 11 -8.20 14.20 -4.34
N PHE A 12 -8.07 13.75 -3.09
CA PHE A 12 -8.42 12.41 -2.67
C PHE A 12 -9.93 12.17 -2.75
N SER A 13 -10.75 13.14 -2.30
CA SER A 13 -12.22 13.06 -2.38
C SER A 13 -12.71 13.00 -3.83
N LEU A 14 -12.15 13.81 -4.71
CA LEU A 14 -12.44 13.75 -6.16
C LEU A 14 -12.04 12.40 -6.77
N SER A 15 -10.87 11.87 -6.39
CA SER A 15 -10.42 10.54 -6.81
C SER A 15 -11.33 9.43 -6.28
N MET A 16 -11.85 9.58 -5.05
CA MET A 16 -12.79 8.64 -4.44
C MET A 16 -14.16 8.67 -5.11
N VAL A 17 -14.68 9.85 -5.47
CA VAL A 17 -15.95 9.99 -6.21
C VAL A 17 -15.82 9.38 -7.61
N TYR A 18 -14.70 9.60 -8.29
CA TYR A 18 -14.41 8.97 -9.58
C TYR A 18 -14.25 7.45 -9.45
N LEU A 19 -13.50 6.97 -8.45
CA LEU A 19 -13.39 5.55 -8.16
C LEU A 19 -14.75 4.94 -7.84
N GLN A 20 -15.59 5.61 -7.04
CA GLN A 20 -16.92 5.13 -6.69
C GLN A 20 -17.86 5.07 -7.90
N SER A 21 -17.83 6.06 -8.79
CA SER A 21 -18.66 6.07 -10.00
C SER A 21 -18.21 5.03 -11.02
N GLU A 22 -16.90 4.87 -11.22
CA GLU A 22 -16.33 3.85 -12.10
C GLU A 22 -16.50 2.44 -11.50
N LEU A 23 -16.37 2.29 -10.18
CA LEU A 23 -16.69 1.06 -9.44
C LEU A 23 -18.17 0.72 -9.56
N PHE A 24 -19.10 1.68 -9.46
CA PHE A 24 -20.53 1.39 -9.63
C PHE A 24 -20.86 0.90 -11.05
N GLY A 25 -20.30 1.54 -12.07
CA GLY A 25 -20.42 1.09 -13.47
C GLY A 25 -19.82 -0.31 -13.68
N LYS A 26 -18.62 -0.56 -13.15
CA LYS A 26 -17.95 -1.87 -13.23
C LYS A 26 -18.60 -2.94 -12.35
N LYS A 27 -19.20 -2.60 -11.21
CA LYS A 27 -19.92 -3.54 -10.33
C LYS A 27 -21.12 -4.13 -11.05
N THR A 28 -21.85 -3.32 -11.83
CA THR A 28 -22.97 -3.77 -12.66
C THR A 28 -22.53 -4.74 -13.77
N PHE A 29 -21.37 -4.49 -14.38
CA PHE A 29 -20.78 -5.36 -15.41
C PHE A 29 -20.17 -6.65 -14.82
N LEU A 30 -19.42 -6.54 -13.73
CA LEU A 30 -18.86 -7.67 -12.99
C LEU A 30 -19.97 -8.57 -12.46
N LEU A 31 -21.03 -8.02 -11.84
CA LEU A 31 -22.20 -8.78 -11.37
C LEU A 31 -22.83 -9.66 -12.46
N ARG A 32 -22.85 -9.21 -13.73
CA ARG A 32 -23.37 -10.02 -14.85
C ARG A 32 -22.49 -11.22 -15.16
N LYS A 33 -21.17 -11.04 -15.30
CA LYS A 33 -20.23 -12.17 -15.49
C LYS A 33 -20.12 -13.07 -14.26
N TYR A 34 -20.33 -12.50 -13.07
CA TYR A 34 -20.17 -13.18 -11.79
C TYR A 34 -21.32 -14.13 -11.47
N LYS A 35 -22.55 -13.81 -11.90
CA LYS A 35 -23.67 -14.76 -11.83
C LYS A 35 -23.42 -16.06 -12.60
N GLU A 36 -22.45 -16.07 -13.51
CA GLU A 36 -22.07 -17.25 -14.31
C GLU A 36 -20.95 -18.07 -13.65
N ASP A 37 -20.18 -17.51 -12.70
CA ASP A 37 -19.05 -18.18 -12.05
C ASP A 37 -19.44 -18.68 -10.64
N LYS A 38 -19.53 -19.99 -10.48
CA LYS A 38 -20.03 -20.64 -9.25
C LYS A 38 -19.01 -20.65 -8.08
N TYR A 39 -17.78 -20.20 -8.31
CA TYR A 39 -16.68 -20.33 -7.34
C TYR A 39 -16.30 -19.04 -6.62
N CYS A 40 -16.90 -17.91 -7.00
CA CYS A 40 -16.66 -16.64 -6.36
C CYS A 40 -18.02 -16.07 -5.93
N HIS A 41 -18.22 -15.79 -4.64
CA HIS A 41 -19.34 -14.99 -4.13
C HIS A 41 -18.85 -13.59 -3.69
N LEU A 42 -19.56 -12.53 -4.07
CA LEU A 42 -19.05 -11.15 -3.94
C LEU A 42 -18.92 -10.77 -2.47
N ASP A 43 -19.71 -11.44 -1.63
CA ASP A 43 -19.68 -11.38 -0.18
C ASP A 43 -18.41 -12.05 0.42
N ASP A 44 -17.81 -12.99 -0.32
CA ASP A 44 -16.53 -13.63 0.00
C ASP A 44 -15.32 -12.89 -0.60
N SER A 45 -15.57 -11.88 -1.45
CA SER A 45 -14.52 -11.15 -2.14
C SER A 45 -13.89 -10.05 -1.28
N ILE A 46 -12.60 -9.79 -1.50
CA ILE A 46 -11.88 -8.65 -0.93
C ILE A 46 -11.53 -7.65 -2.02
N PHE A 47 -11.88 -6.38 -1.82
CA PHE A 47 -11.49 -5.29 -2.70
C PHE A 47 -10.08 -4.82 -2.32
N LEU A 48 -9.17 -4.78 -3.29
CA LEU A 48 -7.78 -4.38 -3.02
C LEU A 48 -7.55 -2.91 -3.36
N VAL A 49 -6.99 -2.17 -2.40
CA VAL A 49 -6.55 -0.78 -2.57
C VAL A 49 -5.03 -0.75 -2.60
N GLY A 50 -4.47 -0.48 -3.78
CA GLY A 50 -3.03 -0.44 -3.98
C GLY A 50 -2.43 0.91 -3.62
N ILE A 51 -1.40 0.90 -2.77
CA ILE A 51 -0.63 2.10 -2.40
C ILE A 51 0.72 2.07 -3.12
N VAL A 52 1.09 3.22 -3.69
CA VAL A 52 2.33 3.44 -4.44
C VAL A 52 2.98 4.75 -3.98
N GLY A 53 4.31 4.79 -3.90
CA GLY A 53 5.04 6.06 -3.74
C GLY A 53 4.95 6.70 -2.36
N MET A 54 4.65 5.95 -1.29
CA MET A 54 4.69 6.51 0.08
C MET A 54 6.09 7.03 0.42
N LYS A 55 7.15 6.30 0.00
CA LYS A 55 8.53 6.78 0.17
C LYS A 55 8.78 8.12 -0.51
N ASP A 56 8.30 8.28 -1.74
CA ASP A 56 8.42 9.54 -2.46
C ASP A 56 7.62 10.68 -1.83
N LEU A 57 6.42 10.40 -1.32
CA LEU A 57 5.60 11.38 -0.60
C LEU A 57 6.34 11.91 0.63
N MET A 58 6.91 11.01 1.43
CA MET A 58 7.65 11.38 2.65
C MET A 58 8.89 12.20 2.31
N GLU A 59 9.66 11.78 1.31
CA GLU A 59 10.84 12.52 0.85
C GLU A 59 10.47 13.93 0.35
N ASN A 60 9.37 14.09 -0.39
CA ASN A 60 8.88 15.39 -0.84
C ASN A 60 8.46 16.31 0.32
N LEU A 61 8.08 15.74 1.46
CA LEU A 61 7.76 16.46 2.69
C LEU A 61 9.00 16.73 3.56
N GLY A 62 10.19 16.31 3.12
CA GLY A 62 11.44 16.43 3.90
C GLY A 62 11.55 15.40 5.03
N ILE A 63 10.76 14.33 5.00
CA ILE A 63 10.71 13.30 6.03
C ILE A 63 11.35 12.02 5.48
N LYS A 64 12.37 11.49 6.19
CA LYS A 64 12.88 10.15 5.90
C LYS A 64 12.06 9.12 6.65
N LEU A 65 11.48 8.16 5.94
CA LEU A 65 10.74 7.04 6.52
C LEU A 65 11.54 6.21 7.54
N SER A 66 12.87 6.16 7.40
CA SER A 66 13.75 5.49 8.36
C SER A 66 13.80 6.22 9.70
N GLU A 67 13.54 7.53 9.72
CA GLU A 67 13.64 8.40 10.90
C GLU A 67 12.24 8.62 11.53
N ASP A 68 11.21 8.87 10.71
CA ASP A 68 9.82 9.02 11.19
C ASP A 68 8.83 8.23 10.33
N GLN A 69 8.24 7.20 10.97
CA GLN A 69 7.26 6.29 10.39
C GLN A 69 5.81 6.69 10.73
N GLY A 70 5.64 7.62 11.66
CA GLY A 70 4.36 7.97 12.26
C GLY A 70 3.40 8.59 11.26
N LEU A 71 3.89 9.40 10.32
CA LEU A 71 3.04 9.97 9.26
C LEU A 71 2.53 8.88 8.31
N ALA A 72 3.39 7.98 7.86
CA ALA A 72 3.00 6.90 6.94
C ALA A 72 1.95 5.96 7.58
N ILE A 73 2.14 5.60 8.85
CA ILE A 73 1.17 4.81 9.62
C ILE A 73 -0.16 5.58 9.77
N ARG A 74 -0.13 6.89 10.03
CA ARG A 74 -1.35 7.72 10.12
C ARG A 74 -2.11 7.74 8.81
N ILE A 75 -1.43 7.92 7.67
CA ILE A 75 -2.07 7.88 6.35
C ILE A 75 -2.79 6.54 6.13
N LEU A 76 -2.13 5.42 6.46
CA LEU A 76 -2.75 4.09 6.32
C LEU A 76 -3.97 3.90 7.22
N LYS A 77 -3.92 4.40 8.47
CA LYS A 77 -5.07 4.37 9.38
C LYS A 77 -6.24 5.16 8.82
N LEU A 78 -5.99 6.37 8.31
CA LEU A 78 -7.01 7.21 7.68
C LEU A 78 -7.65 6.51 6.48
N ILE A 79 -6.86 5.92 5.59
CA ILE A 79 -7.38 5.14 4.44
C ILE A 79 -8.29 4.02 4.94
N ARG A 80 -7.87 3.26 5.96
CA ARG A 80 -8.66 2.16 6.52
C ARG A 80 -9.97 2.64 7.15
N GLU A 81 -9.93 3.73 7.90
CA GLU A 81 -11.12 4.33 8.54
C GLU A 81 -12.15 4.74 7.48
N ARG A 82 -11.72 5.38 6.39
CA ARG A 82 -12.61 5.73 5.27
C ARG A 82 -13.28 4.52 4.63
N PHE A 83 -12.60 3.37 4.55
CA PHE A 83 -13.22 2.17 4.00
C PHE A 83 -14.14 1.44 4.98
N LYS A 84 -13.92 1.55 6.31
CA LYS A 84 -14.84 0.97 7.29
C LYS A 84 -16.26 1.51 7.14
N GLU A 85 -16.39 2.80 6.84
CA GLU A 85 -17.69 3.47 6.65
C GLU A 85 -18.49 2.92 5.45
N THR A 86 -17.81 2.28 4.49
CA THR A 86 -18.45 1.74 3.27
C THR A 86 -19.11 0.37 3.45
N GLY A 87 -18.84 -0.33 4.56
CA GLY A 87 -19.26 -1.72 4.78
C GLY A 87 -18.58 -2.74 3.85
N MET A 88 -17.67 -2.31 2.95
CA MET A 88 -16.97 -3.19 2.02
C MET A 88 -15.78 -3.88 2.70
N ARG A 89 -15.55 -5.16 2.37
CA ARG A 89 -14.32 -5.87 2.75
C ARG A 89 -13.16 -5.36 1.89
N VAL A 90 -12.36 -4.46 2.45
CA VAL A 90 -11.22 -3.85 1.75
C VAL A 90 -9.89 -4.34 2.35
N GLY A 91 -8.99 -4.75 1.46
CA GLY A 91 -7.60 -5.06 1.75
C GLY A 91 -6.70 -3.95 1.21
N ILE A 92 -5.85 -3.37 2.05
CA ILE A 92 -4.84 -2.42 1.58
C ILE A 92 -3.58 -3.21 1.20
N ILE A 93 -3.04 -2.96 0.01
CA ILE A 93 -1.85 -3.65 -0.50
C ILE A 93 -0.73 -2.67 -0.80
N GLU A 94 0.50 -3.10 -0.55
CA GLU A 94 1.66 -2.42 -1.13
C GLU A 94 1.77 -2.79 -2.61
N ASN A 95 1.53 -1.83 -3.49
CA ASN A 95 1.59 -2.09 -4.92
C ASN A 95 3.00 -1.82 -5.47
N ASN A 96 3.75 -2.90 -5.65
CA ASN A 96 5.11 -2.85 -6.21
C ASN A 96 5.17 -3.04 -7.73
N PHE A 97 4.02 -3.03 -8.42
CA PHE A 97 3.93 -3.29 -9.86
C PHE A 97 4.59 -2.18 -10.69
N PHE A 98 5.69 -2.53 -11.35
CA PHE A 98 6.56 -1.59 -12.07
C PHE A 98 5.82 -0.72 -13.12
N PRO A 99 4.92 -1.26 -13.97
CA PRO A 99 4.22 -0.45 -14.97
C PRO A 99 3.35 0.67 -14.37
N VAL A 100 2.68 0.41 -13.24
CA VAL A 100 1.85 1.42 -12.56
C VAL A 100 2.72 2.54 -12.00
N LYS A 101 3.83 2.19 -11.34
CA LYS A 101 4.80 3.17 -10.80
C LYS A 101 5.35 4.10 -11.88
N ARG A 102 5.68 3.55 -13.05
CA ARG A 102 6.16 4.32 -14.20
C ARG A 102 5.06 5.19 -14.82
N ARG A 103 3.83 4.66 -14.92
CA ARG A 103 2.68 5.41 -15.45
C ARG A 103 2.38 6.64 -14.60
N PHE A 104 2.30 6.49 -13.28
CA PHE A 104 2.06 7.63 -12.38
C PHE A 104 3.19 8.66 -12.46
N ALA A 105 4.45 8.23 -12.45
CA ALA A 105 5.58 9.15 -12.58
C ALA A 105 5.55 9.93 -13.91
N LYS A 106 5.19 9.29 -15.03
CA LYS A 106 5.00 9.96 -16.32
C LYS A 106 3.86 10.96 -16.28
N GLN A 107 2.72 10.60 -15.68
CA GLN A 107 1.56 11.50 -15.59
C GLN A 107 1.88 12.75 -14.77
N ASP A 108 2.59 12.60 -13.65
CA ASP A 108 3.01 13.74 -12.83
C ASP A 108 4.09 14.58 -13.50
N SER A 109 4.94 13.98 -14.31
CA SER A 109 5.90 14.71 -15.14
C SER A 109 5.18 15.64 -16.13
N LEU A 110 4.14 15.13 -16.80
CA LEU A 110 3.33 15.91 -17.73
C LEU A 110 2.50 16.99 -17.03
N SER A 111 1.97 16.69 -15.84
CA SER A 111 1.03 17.59 -15.15
C SER A 111 1.74 18.66 -14.30
N PHE A 112 2.90 18.34 -13.73
CA PHE A 112 3.58 19.16 -12.72
C PHE A 112 5.06 19.42 -13.02
N GLY A 113 5.57 19.02 -14.19
CA GLY A 113 6.97 19.22 -14.56
C GLY A 113 7.97 18.37 -13.75
N SER A 114 7.49 17.33 -13.05
CA SER A 114 8.33 16.43 -12.28
C SER A 114 9.36 15.71 -13.17
N ARG A 115 10.61 15.64 -12.71
CA ARG A 115 11.67 14.85 -13.39
C ARG A 115 11.68 13.37 -12.97
N LYS A 116 10.70 12.95 -12.16
CA LYS A 116 10.63 11.58 -11.63
C LYS A 116 10.31 10.61 -12.76
N ARG A 117 11.21 9.66 -13.00
CA ARG A 117 11.04 8.60 -14.03
C ARG A 117 10.18 7.43 -13.53
N ILE A 118 10.23 7.16 -12.23
CA ILE A 118 9.50 6.07 -11.59
C ILE A 118 9.30 6.39 -10.11
N TYR A 119 8.13 6.07 -9.57
CA TYR A 119 7.90 6.07 -8.13
C TYR A 119 8.66 4.91 -7.46
N LYS A 120 9.26 5.20 -6.30
CA LYS A 120 9.79 4.20 -5.38
C LYS A 120 8.62 3.32 -4.91
N GLY A 121 8.94 2.06 -4.60
CA GLY A 121 7.96 1.09 -4.07
C GLY A 121 7.26 1.63 -2.83
N GLY A 122 6.09 1.06 -2.52
CA GLY A 122 5.09 1.62 -1.61
C GLY A 122 5.65 2.19 -0.30
N ILE A 123 5.69 1.39 0.76
CA ILE A 123 6.03 1.80 2.14
C ILE A 123 7.29 1.10 2.69
N GLU A 124 8.02 0.41 1.82
CA GLU A 124 9.27 -0.25 2.16
C GLU A 124 10.31 0.73 2.74
N VAL A 125 10.89 0.38 3.90
CA VAL A 125 11.88 1.20 4.61
C VAL A 125 13.20 0.47 4.74
N GLU A 126 14.29 1.20 4.53
CA GLU A 126 15.65 0.74 4.77
C GLU A 126 15.98 0.87 6.26
N LEU A 127 15.71 -0.20 7.02
CA LEU A 127 16.03 -0.33 8.45
C LEU A 127 16.91 -1.57 8.67
N ALA A 128 17.56 -1.62 9.84
CA ALA A 128 18.14 -2.87 10.31
C ALA A 128 17.05 -3.94 10.46
N ASP A 129 17.38 -5.22 10.22
CA ASP A 129 16.39 -6.31 10.17
C ASP A 129 15.51 -6.37 11.43
N GLU A 130 16.08 -6.13 12.62
CA GLU A 130 15.32 -6.12 13.88
C GLU A 130 14.33 -4.96 14.00
N GLU A 131 14.73 -3.77 13.57
CA GLU A 131 13.87 -2.59 13.54
C GLU A 131 12.79 -2.71 12.46
N LYS A 132 13.15 -3.34 11.33
CA LYS A 132 12.22 -3.63 10.24
C LYS A 132 11.11 -4.58 10.69
N ILE A 133 11.42 -5.60 11.51
CA ILE A 133 10.42 -6.48 12.13
C ILE A 133 9.45 -5.65 12.99
N LYS A 134 9.97 -4.85 13.93
CA LYS A 134 9.14 -3.99 14.80
C LYS A 134 8.25 -3.03 14.02
N TYR A 135 8.77 -2.48 12.93
CA TYR A 135 8.00 -1.63 12.04
C TYR A 135 6.89 -2.43 11.33
N CYS A 136 7.22 -3.61 10.81
CA CYS A 136 6.27 -4.47 10.10
C CYS A 136 5.17 -5.01 11.01
N GLU A 137 5.42 -5.23 12.31
CA GLU A 137 4.38 -5.59 13.29
C GLU A 137 3.28 -4.52 13.39
N LYS A 138 3.64 -3.24 13.28
CA LYS A 138 2.69 -2.13 13.28
C LYS A 138 2.01 -1.96 11.93
N LEU A 139 2.72 -2.29 10.86
CA LEU A 139 2.31 -2.04 9.48
C LEU A 139 1.39 -3.14 8.91
N HIS A 140 1.69 -4.41 9.15
CA HIS A 140 0.98 -5.54 8.55
C HIS A 140 -0.51 -5.58 8.91
N PRO A 141 -0.94 -5.23 10.14
CA PRO A 141 -2.36 -5.11 10.44
C PRO A 141 -3.06 -4.08 9.55
N LEU A 142 -2.36 -3.03 9.09
CA LEU A 142 -2.89 -1.99 8.22
C LEU A 142 -2.87 -2.38 6.74
N LEU A 143 -1.91 -3.21 6.32
CA LEU A 143 -1.75 -3.74 4.95
C LEU A 143 -2.26 -5.18 4.82
N ASN A 144 -3.49 -5.41 5.28
CA ASN A 144 -4.12 -6.73 5.34
C ASN A 144 -4.40 -7.37 3.98
N GLY A 145 -4.30 -6.64 2.87
CA GLY A 145 -4.44 -7.20 1.53
C GLY A 145 -3.12 -7.71 0.94
N GLY A 146 -1.98 -7.36 1.54
CA GLY A 146 -0.68 -7.86 1.11
C GLY A 146 0.47 -6.88 1.36
N HIS A 147 1.42 -7.30 2.19
CA HIS A 147 2.73 -6.69 2.37
C HIS A 147 3.71 -7.76 2.85
N MET A 148 4.99 -7.59 2.53
CA MET A 148 6.03 -8.55 2.86
C MET A 148 7.20 -7.86 3.54
N CYS A 149 7.56 -8.33 4.73
CA CYS A 149 8.75 -7.89 5.43
C CYS A 149 10.00 -8.51 4.77
N LYS A 150 10.72 -7.71 3.98
CA LYS A 150 11.94 -8.14 3.29
C LYS A 150 13.16 -7.94 4.17
N LEU A 151 13.79 -9.03 4.59
CA LEU A 151 14.96 -9.04 5.48
C LEU A 151 16.23 -9.30 4.68
N ARG A 152 17.36 -8.71 5.08
CA ARG A 152 18.64 -8.88 4.38
C ARG A 152 19.18 -10.31 4.54
N LYS A 153 19.05 -10.88 5.74
CA LYS A 153 19.51 -12.24 6.05
C LYS A 153 18.62 -12.91 7.11
N MET A 154 18.21 -14.14 6.84
CA MET A 154 17.50 -14.98 7.82
C MET A 154 18.50 -15.84 8.61
N ASN A 155 18.95 -15.36 9.78
CA ASN A 155 19.74 -16.15 10.73
C ASN A 155 18.83 -16.72 11.86
N LYS A 156 19.37 -17.59 12.73
CA LYS A 156 18.57 -18.22 13.81
C LYS A 156 17.91 -17.20 14.76
N GLN A 157 18.58 -16.09 15.07
CA GLN A 157 18.04 -15.04 15.94
C GLN A 157 16.89 -14.29 15.28
N ILE A 158 17.07 -13.87 14.04
CA ILE A 158 16.04 -13.17 13.25
C ILE A 158 14.83 -14.08 13.01
N LEU A 159 15.05 -15.37 12.68
CA LEU A 159 13.97 -16.34 12.52
C LEU A 159 13.15 -16.48 13.80
N ARG A 160 13.80 -16.63 14.96
CA ARG A 160 13.11 -16.66 16.26
C ARG A 160 12.30 -15.39 16.52
N LYS A 161 12.83 -14.22 16.16
CA LYS A 161 12.09 -12.95 16.29
C LYS A 161 10.87 -12.91 15.39
N VAL A 162 10.99 -13.33 14.13
CA VAL A 162 9.85 -13.38 13.20
C VAL A 162 8.78 -14.34 13.71
N LEU A 163 9.15 -15.55 14.14
CA LEU A 163 8.20 -16.54 14.67
C LEU A 163 7.47 -16.09 15.94
N ASN A 164 8.10 -15.21 16.74
CA ASN A 164 7.51 -14.63 17.94
C ASN A 164 6.92 -13.22 17.71
N SER A 165 6.82 -12.78 16.46
CA SER A 165 6.30 -11.45 16.09
C SER A 165 4.91 -11.57 15.45
N ASN A 166 4.20 -10.44 15.36
CA ASN A 166 2.94 -10.34 14.62
C ASN A 166 3.13 -10.04 13.12
N VAL A 167 4.33 -10.26 12.58
CA VAL A 167 4.63 -10.05 11.17
C VAL A 167 3.98 -11.18 10.36
N GLY A 168 2.88 -10.85 9.67
CA GLY A 168 2.14 -11.82 8.84
C GLY A 168 2.97 -12.54 7.75
N LEU A 169 3.82 -11.82 7.01
CA LEU A 169 4.66 -12.42 5.95
C LEU A 169 6.06 -11.83 5.96
N ALA A 170 7.09 -12.67 6.05
CA ALA A 170 8.48 -12.25 5.98
C ALA A 170 9.28 -13.11 5.00
N CYS A 171 10.25 -12.51 4.31
CA CYS A 171 11.14 -13.23 3.41
C CYS A 171 12.58 -12.74 3.57
N CYS A 172 13.52 -13.54 3.11
CA CYS A 172 14.90 -13.12 2.91
C CYS A 172 15.07 -12.60 1.48
N GLU A 173 15.64 -11.42 1.29
CA GLU A 173 15.88 -10.83 -0.05
C GLU A 173 16.69 -11.78 -0.94
N LYS A 174 17.67 -12.50 -0.37
CA LYS A 174 18.45 -13.50 -1.12
C LYS A 174 17.63 -14.68 -1.63
N ALA A 175 16.51 -15.00 -0.98
CA ALA A 175 15.61 -16.06 -1.42
C ALA A 175 14.72 -15.61 -2.59
N LEU A 176 14.38 -14.31 -2.66
CA LEU A 176 13.61 -13.74 -3.78
C LEU A 176 14.43 -13.62 -5.07
N LEU A 177 15.76 -13.63 -4.97
CA LEU A 177 16.69 -13.48 -6.09
C LEU A 177 17.18 -14.82 -6.66
N LYS A 178 16.79 -15.95 -6.06
CA LYS A 178 17.03 -17.26 -6.65
C LYS A 178 15.83 -17.60 -7.56
N PRO A 179 16.04 -17.85 -8.86
CA PRO A 179 15.00 -18.34 -9.75
C PRO A 179 14.48 -19.71 -9.30
#